data_AF-A0AAV2SBN2-F1
#
_entry.id   AF-A0AAV2SBN2-F1
#
_cell.length_a   1.000
_cell.length_b   1.000
_cell.length_c   1.000
_cell.angle_alpha   90.00
_cell.angle_beta   90.00
_cell.angle_gamma   90.00
#
_symmetry.space_group_name_H-M   'P 1'
#
loop_
_entity.id
_entity.type
_entity.pdbx_description
1 polymer ?
#
loop_
_entity_poly.entity_id
_entity_poly.type
_entity_poly.pdbx_seq_one_letter_code
_entity_poly.pdbx_strand_id
1 'polypeptide(L)'
;GCVVDGKKRWDGEMWSSDCTIYHCLNGQLQIQSDPTCCEFNSIWYPHRSTWTDGCHEYTCMAGSIQKSVINSCCTAEDTVYSDGQTWIKACMDCSCNNGVIACTEILHC
;
A
#
# COMPACT_ATOMS: atom_id res chain seq x y z
N GLY A 1 -36.91 2.60 2.17
CA GLY A 1 -35.75 3.49 1.95
C GLY A 1 -35.12 3.85 3.29
N CYS A 2 -33.80 4.00 3.32
CA CYS A 2 -33.00 4.17 4.53
C CYS A 2 -32.48 5.62 4.64
N VAL A 3 -32.09 6.04 5.85
CA VAL A 3 -31.43 7.34 6.08
C VAL A 3 -30.07 7.07 6.72
N VAL A 4 -28.99 7.44 6.03
CA VAL A 4 -27.61 7.27 6.49
C VAL A 4 -26.91 8.61 6.40
N ASP A 5 -26.39 9.12 7.53
CA ASP A 5 -25.74 10.44 7.62
C ASP A 5 -26.56 11.58 7.01
N GLY A 6 -27.88 11.56 7.23
CA GLY A 6 -28.82 12.55 6.69
C GLY A 6 -29.14 12.38 5.19
N LYS A 7 -28.52 11.44 4.47
CA LYS A 7 -28.84 11.11 3.08
C LYS A 7 -29.92 10.04 3.01
N LYS A 8 -30.96 10.30 2.21
CA LYS A 8 -32.00 9.30 1.86
C LYS A 8 -31.46 8.35 0.79
N ARG A 9 -31.61 7.06 1.03
CA ARG A 9 -31.22 5.94 0.16
C ARG A 9 -32.46 5.15 -0.24
N TRP A 10 -32.54 4.70 -1.48
CA TRP A 10 -33.70 3.96 -1.97
C TRP A 10 -33.62 2.48 -1.57
N ASP A 11 -34.76 1.81 -1.61
CA ASP A 11 -34.85 0.41 -1.21
C ASP A 11 -34.28 -0.51 -2.30
N GLY A 12 -33.32 -1.36 -1.95
CA GLY A 12 -32.49 -2.14 -2.87
C GLY A 12 -31.16 -1.48 -3.24
N GLU A 13 -30.88 -0.28 -2.74
CA GLU A 13 -29.60 0.41 -3.01
C GLU A 13 -28.44 -0.27 -2.27
N MET A 14 -27.35 -0.53 -2.99
CA MET A 14 -26.06 -0.99 -2.44
C MET A 14 -24.96 0.02 -2.74
N TRP A 15 -24.12 0.32 -1.75
CA TRP A 15 -22.95 1.17 -1.93
C TRP A 15 -21.82 0.77 -0.97
N SER A 16 -20.58 1.11 -1.31
CA SER A 16 -19.45 0.99 -0.39
C SER A 16 -18.91 2.36 0.01
N SER A 17 -18.47 2.47 1.26
CA SER A 17 -17.72 3.60 1.82
C SER A 17 -16.78 3.06 2.87
N ASP A 18 -15.53 3.52 2.89
CA ASP A 18 -14.55 3.20 3.94
C ASP A 18 -14.52 1.71 4.31
N CYS A 19 -14.37 0.86 3.29
CA CYS A 19 -14.31 -0.60 3.43
C CYS A 19 -15.54 -1.26 4.07
N THR A 20 -16.66 -0.58 3.99
CA THR A 20 -17.96 -1.04 4.46
C THR A 20 -18.94 -1.03 3.31
N ILE A 21 -19.62 -2.15 3.09
CA ILE A 21 -20.75 -2.25 2.16
C ILE A 21 -22.03 -2.03 2.95
N TYR A 22 -22.85 -1.15 2.43
CA TYR A 22 -24.18 -0.83 2.93
C TYR A 22 -25.22 -1.30 1.93
N HIS A 23 -26.28 -1.91 2.42
CA HIS A 23 -27.40 -2.35 1.62
C HIS A 23 -28.70 -1.96 2.31
N CYS A 24 -29.51 -1.13 1.65
CA CYS A 24 -30.83 -0.78 2.16
C CYS A 24 -31.87 -1.80 1.68
N LEU A 25 -32.44 -2.59 2.58
CA LEU A 25 -33.42 -3.63 2.27
C LEU A 25 -34.68 -3.44 3.10
N ASN A 26 -35.83 -3.25 2.45
CA ASN A 26 -37.14 -3.05 3.08
C ASN A 26 -37.12 -1.99 4.21
N GLY A 27 -36.36 -0.92 4.01
CA GLY A 27 -36.17 0.16 4.99
C GLY A 27 -35.20 -0.16 6.14
N GLN A 28 -34.54 -1.32 6.13
CA GLN A 28 -33.47 -1.67 7.07
C GLN A 28 -32.10 -1.55 6.41
N LEU A 29 -31.15 -0.94 7.13
CA LEU A 29 -29.76 -0.86 6.71
C LEU A 29 -29.03 -2.15 7.13
N GLN A 30 -28.56 -2.91 6.15
CA GLN A 30 -27.63 -4.02 6.34
C GLN A 30 -26.21 -3.52 6.10
N ILE A 31 -25.27 -3.94 6.96
CA ILE A 31 -23.88 -3.48 6.95
C ILE A 31 -22.97 -4.70 6.97
N GLN A 32 -21.97 -4.72 6.11
CA GLN A 32 -20.95 -5.77 6.07
C GLN A 32 -19.60 -5.19 5.67
N SER A 33 -18.52 -5.91 5.93
CA SER A 33 -17.19 -5.54 5.42
C SER A 33 -17.11 -5.68 3.91
N ASP A 34 -16.36 -4.79 3.27
CA ASP A 34 -16.04 -4.88 1.84
C ASP A 34 -14.87 -5.86 1.63
N PRO A 35 -15.09 -7.04 1.00
CA PRO A 35 -14.04 -8.02 0.80
C PRO A 35 -12.99 -7.57 -0.23
N THR A 36 -13.22 -6.45 -0.94
CA THR A 36 -12.27 -5.91 -1.91
C THR A 36 -11.23 -4.97 -1.28
N CYS A 37 -11.38 -4.66 0.00
CA CYS A 37 -10.42 -3.89 0.78
C CYS A 37 -9.27 -4.76 1.30
N CYS A 38 -8.12 -4.12 1.51
CA CYS A 38 -6.91 -4.76 1.98
C CYS A 38 -6.53 -4.26 3.36
N GLU A 39 -6.12 -5.15 4.26
CA GLU A 39 -5.54 -4.80 5.55
C GLU A 39 -4.02 -4.78 5.46
N PHE A 40 -3.39 -3.67 5.85
CA PHE A 40 -1.94 -3.53 5.95
C PHE A 40 -1.59 -2.80 7.24
N ASN A 41 -0.83 -3.44 8.13
CA ASN A 41 -0.45 -2.90 9.44
C ASN A 41 -1.65 -2.35 10.25
N SER A 42 -2.74 -3.12 10.30
CA SER A 42 -4.00 -2.77 10.99
C SER A 42 -4.75 -1.56 10.40
N ILE A 43 -4.38 -1.10 9.21
CA ILE A 43 -5.07 -0.04 8.46
C ILE A 43 -5.77 -0.68 7.25
N TRP A 44 -7.02 -0.28 7.00
CA TRP A 44 -7.81 -0.76 5.88
C TRP A 44 -7.71 0.20 4.68
N TYR A 45 -7.36 -0.37 3.53
CA TYR A 45 -7.12 0.33 2.28
C TYR A 45 -8.22 -0.01 1.26
N PRO A 46 -8.94 0.99 0.72
CA PRO A 46 -9.94 0.77 -0.32
C PRO A 46 -9.38 0.12 -1.57
N HIS A 47 -10.23 -0.58 -2.33
CA HIS A 47 -9.84 -1.11 -3.64
C HIS A 47 -9.32 0.01 -4.57
N ARG A 48 -8.19 -0.26 -5.23
CA ARG A 48 -7.40 0.64 -6.11
C ARG A 48 -6.70 1.78 -5.39
N SER A 49 -6.66 1.77 -4.07
CA SER A 49 -5.74 2.66 -3.35
C SER A 49 -4.30 2.19 -3.53
N THR A 50 -3.41 3.17 -3.61
CA THR A 50 -1.96 2.97 -3.68
C THR A 50 -1.32 3.76 -2.55
N TRP A 51 -0.34 3.16 -1.87
CA TRP A 51 0.40 3.79 -0.78
C TRP A 51 1.85 3.31 -0.79
N THR A 52 2.72 4.03 -0.08
CA THR A 52 4.14 3.70 0.03
C THR A 52 4.50 3.43 1.48
N ASP A 53 5.32 2.41 1.71
CA ASP A 53 5.97 2.16 3.00
C ASP A 53 7.44 1.79 2.76
N GLY A 54 8.34 2.69 3.17
CA GLY A 54 9.75 2.66 2.82
C GLY A 54 9.97 2.66 1.31
N CYS A 55 10.75 1.70 0.83
CA CYS A 55 11.07 1.52 -0.60
C CYS A 55 10.05 0.70 -1.39
N HIS A 56 8.86 0.50 -0.83
CA HIS A 56 7.83 -0.31 -1.47
C HIS A 56 6.59 0.52 -1.72
N GLU A 57 6.07 0.38 -2.93
CA GLU A 57 4.73 0.81 -3.30
C GLU A 57 3.80 -0.39 -3.19
N TYR A 58 2.61 -0.15 -2.65
CA TYR A 58 1.58 -1.15 -2.45
C TYR A 58 0.31 -0.69 -3.13
N THR A 59 -0.39 -1.60 -3.80
CA THR A 59 -1.70 -1.33 -4.41
C THR A 59 -2.71 -2.39 -3.96
N CYS A 60 -3.86 -1.95 -3.46
CA CYS A 60 -4.93 -2.87 -3.07
C CYS A 60 -5.81 -3.25 -4.28
N MET A 61 -5.74 -4.50 -4.70
CA MET A 61 -6.48 -5.03 -5.84
C MET A 61 -7.39 -6.16 -5.40
N ALA A 62 -8.70 -5.87 -5.33
CA ALA A 62 -9.75 -6.85 -5.01
C ALA A 62 -9.43 -7.70 -3.76
N GLY A 63 -9.06 -7.04 -2.66
CA GLY A 63 -8.74 -7.68 -1.38
C GLY A 63 -7.32 -8.26 -1.29
N SER A 64 -6.51 -8.11 -2.34
CA SER A 64 -5.12 -8.56 -2.37
C SER A 64 -4.15 -7.39 -2.49
N ILE A 65 -3.08 -7.39 -1.70
CA ILE A 65 -2.03 -6.38 -1.76
C ILE A 65 -1.01 -6.78 -2.84
N GLN A 66 -0.84 -5.93 -3.84
CA GLN A 66 0.25 -6.01 -4.81
C GLN A 66 1.39 -5.12 -4.33
N LYS A 67 2.61 -5.66 -4.30
CA LYS A 67 3.81 -4.97 -3.78
C LYS A 67 4.83 -4.80 -4.91
N SER A 68 5.41 -3.60 -5.00
CA SER A 68 6.46 -3.24 -5.96
C SER A 68 7.58 -2.48 -5.25
N VAL A 69 8.81 -2.56 -5.75
CA VAL A 69 9.93 -1.72 -5.26
C VAL A 69 9.92 -0.40 -6.02
N ILE A 70 10.08 0.71 -5.31
CA ILE A 70 10.14 2.05 -5.91
C ILE A 70 11.44 2.18 -6.71
N ASN A 71 11.35 2.71 -7.92
CA ASN A 71 12.49 2.79 -8.86
C ASN A 71 13.70 3.57 -8.33
N SER A 72 13.50 4.53 -7.42
CA SER A 72 14.60 5.28 -6.80
C SER A 72 15.36 4.50 -5.72
N CYS A 73 14.79 3.38 -5.25
CA CYS A 73 15.45 2.48 -4.32
C CYS A 73 16.30 1.44 -5.03
N CYS A 74 17.37 1.02 -4.38
CA CYS A 74 18.30 0.05 -4.95
C CYS A 74 18.10 -1.32 -4.29
N THR A 75 18.28 -2.40 -5.07
CA THR A 75 18.26 -3.76 -4.53
C THR A 75 19.63 -4.39 -4.70
N ALA A 76 20.25 -4.82 -3.60
CA ALA A 76 21.52 -5.55 -3.59
C ALA A 76 21.42 -6.73 -2.62
N GLU A 77 21.75 -7.93 -3.11
CA GLU A 77 21.76 -9.18 -2.30
C GLU A 77 20.53 -9.35 -1.42
N ASP A 78 19.34 -9.26 -2.03
CA ASP A 78 18.04 -9.38 -1.37
C ASP A 78 17.70 -8.29 -0.35
N THR A 79 18.55 -7.27 -0.21
CA THR A 79 18.31 -6.09 0.63
C THR A 79 17.92 -4.89 -0.24
N VAL A 80 16.88 -4.18 0.18
CA VAL A 80 16.42 -2.95 -0.45
C VAL A 80 16.96 -1.75 0.32
N TYR A 81 17.63 -0.85 -0.39
CA TYR A 81 18.27 0.34 0.13
C TYR A 81 17.52 1.58 -0.35
N SER A 82 17.26 2.50 0.58
CA SER A 82 16.66 3.80 0.28
C SER A 82 17.60 4.66 -0.56
N ASP A 83 17.00 5.59 -1.30
CA ASP A 83 17.77 6.62 -1.99
C ASP A 83 18.66 7.39 -1.00
N GLY A 84 19.93 7.59 -1.36
CA GLY A 84 20.96 8.20 -0.53
C GLY A 84 21.56 7.29 0.54
N GLN A 85 21.05 6.06 0.73
CA GLN A 85 21.59 5.15 1.73
C GLN A 85 22.96 4.61 1.31
N THR A 86 23.89 4.55 2.26
CA THR A 86 25.21 3.94 2.10
C THR A 86 25.36 2.67 2.93
N TRP A 87 26.20 1.75 2.48
CA TRP A 87 26.54 0.53 3.21
C TRP A 87 27.92 0.02 2.80
N ILE A 88 28.59 -0.66 3.73
CA ILE A 88 29.87 -1.31 3.46
C ILE A 88 29.61 -2.75 3.05
N LYS A 89 30.21 -3.15 1.93
CA LYS A 89 30.23 -4.54 1.48
C LYS A 89 31.68 -4.97 1.28
N ALA A 90 32.14 -5.89 2.12
CA ALA A 90 33.56 -6.26 2.20
C ALA A 90 34.45 -5.02 2.37
N CYS A 91 35.16 -4.61 1.31
CA CYS A 91 36.06 -3.47 1.28
C CYS A 91 35.58 -2.35 0.34
N MET A 92 34.28 -2.33 0.04
CA MET A 92 33.66 -1.31 -0.80
C MET A 92 32.66 -0.50 0.01
N ASP A 93 32.74 0.82 -0.11
CA ASP A 93 31.70 1.75 0.30
C ASP A 93 30.71 1.91 -0.85
N CYS A 94 29.49 1.42 -0.66
CA CYS A 94 28.43 1.44 -1.65
C CYS A 94 27.36 2.48 -1.27
N SER A 95 26.78 3.12 -2.28
CA SER A 95 25.71 4.11 -2.13
C SER A 95 24.60 3.87 -3.14
N CYS A 96 23.36 4.05 -2.72
CA CYS A 96 22.20 4.05 -3.60
C CYS A 96 21.87 5.49 -4.00
N ASN A 97 21.77 5.76 -5.31
CA ASN A 97 21.36 7.05 -5.85
C ASN A 97 20.37 6.83 -6.99
N ASN A 98 19.11 7.17 -6.75
CA ASN A 98 18.01 7.12 -7.72
C ASN A 98 17.94 5.77 -8.47
N GLY A 99 17.96 4.68 -7.73
CA GLY A 99 17.91 3.31 -8.27
C GLY A 99 19.25 2.76 -8.76
N VAL A 100 20.32 3.54 -8.72
CA VAL A 100 21.67 3.15 -9.17
C VAL A 100 22.58 2.93 -7.98
N ILE A 101 23.22 1.77 -7.94
CA ILE A 101 24.24 1.44 -6.93
C ILE A 101 25.61 1.89 -7.45
N ALA A 102 26.31 2.71 -6.68
CA ALA A 102 27.69 3.10 -6.93
C ALA A 102 28.57 2.66 -5.76
N CYS A 103 29.65 1.94 -6.02
CA CYS A 103 30.58 1.45 -5.00
C CYS A 103 32.02 1.91 -5.28
N THR A 104 32.73 2.29 -4.22
CA THR A 104 34.13 2.70 -4.26
C THR A 104 34.96 1.89 -3.29
N GLU A 105 36.17 1.48 -3.69
CA GLU A 105 37.08 0.76 -2.80
C GLU A 105 37.53 1.65 -1.63
N ILE A 106 37.54 1.06 -0.44
CA ILE A 106 38.07 1.69 0.76
C ILE A 106 39.58 1.49 0.76
N LEU A 107 40.36 2.56 0.56
CA LEU A 107 41.81 2.50 0.71
C LEU A 107 42.15 2.13 2.17
N HIS A 108 42.78 0.96 2.35
CA HIS A 108 43.13 0.36 3.65
C HIS A 108 41.99 -0.36 4.39
N CYS A 109 41.27 -1.20 3.65
CA CYS A 109 40.70 -2.43 4.17
C CYS A 109 41.82 -3.52 4.23
#